data_AF-A0A4Y9JXG6-F1
#
_entry.id   AF-A0A4Y9JXG6-F1
#
_cell.length_a   1.000
_cell.length_b   1.000
_cell.length_c   1.000
_cell.angle_alpha   90.00
_cell.angle_beta   90.00
_cell.angle_gamma   90.00
#
_symmetry.space_group_name_H-M   'P 1'
#
loop_
_entity.id
_entity.type
_entity.pdbx_description
1 polymer ?
#
loop_
_entity_poly.entity_id
_entity_poly.type
_entity_poly.pdbx_seq_one_letter_code
_entity_poly.pdbx_strand_id
1 'polypeptide(L)'
;MLVFISNFIQKLFRYIISVIFVLGVRVGVVFIIFGIIWVGEYIYNLIPDSKITYEEALSKNNSKIWYKFLEQNPEYKGNRDIQDRITRIEVDEILGHKDTGALPQAERQSSQYSENSRVEIENRTGCLLTIRYVGNSVLKRNIVQGRSETLYLKSGYYKVAASACNKNYGTTENLSGDYSVSYYITRR
;
A
#
# COMPACT_ATOMS: atom_id res chain seq x y z
N MET A 1 27.06 74.77 -9.41
CA MET A 1 27.21 73.34 -9.74
C MET A 1 26.30 72.42 -8.90
N LEU A 2 26.12 72.68 -7.60
CA LEU A 2 25.27 71.86 -6.70
C LEU A 2 23.75 71.87 -7.02
N VAL A 3 23.21 72.96 -7.58
CA VAL A 3 21.76 73.07 -7.90
C VAL A 3 21.34 72.22 -9.11
N PHE A 4 22.27 71.95 -10.03
CA PHE A 4 22.00 71.12 -11.22
C PHE A 4 21.90 69.62 -10.87
N ILE A 5 22.71 69.17 -9.90
CA ILE A 5 22.72 67.79 -9.43
C ILE A 5 21.42 67.47 -8.68
N SER A 6 20.91 68.43 -7.89
CA SER A 6 19.65 68.29 -7.15
C SER A 6 18.43 68.10 -8.08
N ASN A 7 18.32 68.90 -9.13
CA ASN A 7 17.20 68.81 -10.08
C ASN A 7 17.24 67.53 -10.93
N PHE A 8 18.44 67.04 -11.26
CA PHE A 8 18.60 65.78 -11.99
C PHE A 8 18.20 64.58 -11.12
N ILE A 9 18.63 64.57 -9.84
CA ILE A 9 18.27 63.50 -8.89
C ILE A 9 16.76 63.48 -8.63
N GLN A 10 16.10 64.63 -8.48
CA GLN A 10 14.64 64.67 -8.27
C GLN A 10 13.85 64.17 -9.48
N LYS A 11 14.29 64.46 -10.71
CA LYS A 11 13.64 63.94 -11.93
C LYS A 11 13.88 62.44 -12.10
N LEU A 12 15.08 61.96 -11.80
CA LEU A 12 15.42 60.53 -11.85
C LEU A 12 14.60 59.74 -10.81
N PHE A 13 14.44 60.27 -9.60
CA PHE A 13 13.66 59.62 -8.54
C PHE A 13 12.17 59.53 -8.87
N ARG A 14 11.58 60.59 -9.47
CA ARG A 14 10.17 60.57 -9.92
C ARG A 14 9.97 59.58 -11.07
N TYR A 15 10.92 59.45 -11.99
CA TYR A 15 10.86 58.49 -13.08
C TYR A 15 10.97 57.04 -12.58
N ILE A 16 11.90 56.77 -11.65
CA ILE A 16 12.07 55.45 -11.03
C ILE A 16 10.82 55.02 -10.25
N ILE A 17 10.21 55.92 -9.46
CA ILE A 17 8.96 55.60 -8.74
C ILE A 17 7.81 55.31 -9.71
N SER A 18 7.69 56.05 -10.81
CA SER A 18 6.62 55.83 -11.79
C SER A 18 6.79 54.50 -12.54
N VAL A 19 8.03 54.13 -12.90
CA VAL A 19 8.36 52.84 -13.52
C VAL A 19 8.14 51.67 -12.52
N ILE A 20 8.50 51.84 -11.25
CA ILE A 20 8.24 50.86 -10.17
C ILE A 20 6.75 50.74 -9.86
N PHE A 21 5.94 51.80 -9.98
CA PHE A 21 4.50 51.70 -9.76
C PHE A 21 3.80 50.95 -10.91
N VAL A 22 4.26 51.12 -12.16
CA VAL A 22 3.70 50.43 -13.33
C VAL A 22 4.17 48.96 -13.42
N LEU A 23 5.41 48.65 -13.03
CA LEU A 23 5.93 47.27 -12.97
C LEU A 23 5.58 46.55 -11.66
N GLY A 24 5.54 47.27 -10.54
CA GLY A 24 5.33 46.73 -9.20
C GLY A 24 3.90 46.31 -8.89
N VAL A 25 2.89 46.89 -9.57
CA VAL A 25 1.50 46.40 -9.44
C VAL A 25 1.32 45.02 -10.09
N ARG A 26 2.13 44.66 -11.10
CA ARG A 26 2.11 43.31 -11.70
C ARG A 26 3.01 42.32 -10.98
N VAL A 27 4.14 42.76 -10.42
CA VAL A 27 5.10 41.90 -9.72
C VAL A 27 4.68 41.64 -8.27
N GLY A 28 4.14 42.64 -7.55
CA GLY A 28 3.67 42.49 -6.17
C GLY A 28 2.47 41.56 -6.02
N VAL A 29 1.53 41.57 -6.98
CA VAL A 29 0.40 40.63 -6.99
C VAL A 29 0.86 39.19 -7.18
N VAL A 30 1.88 38.97 -8.02
CA VAL A 30 2.46 37.63 -8.24
C VAL A 30 3.14 37.12 -6.97
N PHE A 31 3.92 37.95 -6.26
CA PHE A 31 4.55 37.54 -4.99
C PHE A 31 3.52 37.29 -3.86
N ILE A 32 2.42 38.03 -3.81
CA ILE A 32 1.34 37.77 -2.85
C ILE A 32 0.64 36.45 -3.19
N ILE A 33 0.38 36.16 -4.46
CA ILE A 33 -0.22 34.88 -4.88
C ILE A 33 0.72 33.71 -4.58
N PHE A 34 2.01 33.81 -4.89
CA PHE A 34 3.00 32.79 -4.54
C PHE A 34 3.14 32.62 -3.02
N GLY A 35 3.10 33.71 -2.25
CA GLY A 35 3.10 33.66 -0.79
C GLY A 35 1.86 32.94 -0.22
N ILE A 36 0.67 33.21 -0.77
CA ILE A 36 -0.58 32.54 -0.36
C ILE A 36 -0.55 31.05 -0.74
N ILE A 37 -0.04 30.69 -1.93
CA ILE A 37 0.12 29.29 -2.35
C ILE A 37 1.09 28.57 -1.42
N TRP A 38 2.25 29.18 -1.13
CA TRP A 38 3.27 28.59 -0.27
C TRP A 38 2.79 28.43 1.18
N VAL A 39 2.08 29.42 1.72
CA VAL A 39 1.45 29.35 3.05
C VAL A 39 0.31 28.34 3.07
N GLY A 40 -0.48 28.25 2.00
CA GLY A 40 -1.56 27.26 1.88
C GLY A 40 -1.04 25.82 1.88
N GLU A 41 0.04 25.56 1.13
CA GLU A 41 0.70 24.25 1.08
C GLU A 41 1.36 23.90 2.42
N TYR A 42 1.96 24.89 3.09
CA TYR A 42 2.51 24.73 4.44
C TYR A 42 1.43 24.39 5.47
N ILE A 43 0.31 25.12 5.49
CA ILE A 43 -0.81 24.88 6.42
C ILE A 43 -1.47 23.53 6.16
N TYR A 44 -1.62 23.12 4.90
CA TYR A 44 -2.21 21.81 4.55
C TYR A 44 -1.38 20.65 5.11
N ASN A 45 -0.05 20.74 5.03
CA ASN A 45 0.87 19.74 5.57
C ASN A 45 0.95 19.72 7.11
N LEU A 46 0.38 20.73 7.78
CA LEU A 46 0.34 20.86 9.24
C LEU A 46 -0.92 20.26 9.86
N ILE A 47 -1.93 19.89 9.06
CA ILE A 47 -3.12 19.19 9.57
C ILE A 47 -2.73 17.71 9.73
N PRO A 48 -2.61 17.17 10.96
CA PRO A 48 -2.35 15.76 11.14
C PRO A 48 -3.51 14.98 10.51
N ASP A 49 -3.17 14.04 9.63
CA ASP A 49 -4.14 13.11 9.06
C ASP A 49 -4.94 12.50 10.22
N SER A 50 -6.27 12.66 10.19
CA SER A 50 -7.10 12.23 11.30
C SER A 50 -6.86 10.74 11.54
N LYS A 51 -6.61 10.40 12.81
CA LYS A 51 -6.32 9.02 13.20
C LYS A 51 -7.50 8.12 12.82
N ILE A 52 -7.25 7.10 12.01
CA ILE A 52 -8.25 6.14 11.57
C ILE A 52 -8.77 5.39 12.80
N THR A 53 -10.09 5.40 12.95
CA THR A 53 -10.77 4.65 14.01
C THR A 53 -11.05 3.22 13.58
N TYR A 54 -11.35 2.36 14.55
CA TYR A 54 -11.70 0.97 14.27
C TYR A 54 -13.00 0.88 13.46
N GLU A 55 -13.98 1.73 13.78
CA GLU A 55 -15.27 1.84 13.11
C GLU A 55 -15.12 2.29 11.66
N GLU A 56 -14.21 3.24 11.42
CA GLU A 56 -13.88 3.67 10.05
C GLU A 56 -13.28 2.51 9.25
N ALA A 57 -12.27 1.82 9.81
CA ALA A 57 -11.65 0.67 9.15
C ALA A 57 -12.65 -0.46 8.87
N LEU A 58 -13.55 -0.71 9.82
CA LEU A 58 -14.62 -1.69 9.68
C LEU A 58 -15.61 -1.31 8.58
N SER A 59 -16.01 -0.04 8.48
CA SER A 59 -16.96 0.44 7.48
C SER A 59 -16.42 0.39 6.05
N LYS A 60 -15.12 0.67 5.88
CA LYS A 60 -14.47 0.71 4.56
C LYS A 60 -14.14 -0.68 4.01
N ASN A 61 -13.97 -1.67 4.89
CA ASN A 61 -13.68 -3.06 4.54
C ASN A 61 -12.61 -3.24 3.45
N ASN A 62 -11.50 -2.53 3.60
CA ASN A 62 -10.41 -2.46 2.62
C ASN A 62 -9.07 -2.77 3.30
N SER A 63 -8.22 -3.58 2.68
CA SER A 63 -6.96 -4.04 3.30
C SER A 63 -6.01 -2.87 3.62
N LYS A 64 -5.91 -1.88 2.72
CA LYS A 64 -5.08 -0.68 2.87
C LYS A 64 -5.52 0.18 4.07
N ILE A 65 -6.81 0.29 4.31
CA ILE A 65 -7.34 1.06 5.45
C ILE A 65 -7.00 0.36 6.77
N TRP A 66 -7.14 -0.96 6.84
CA TRP A 66 -6.74 -1.73 8.02
C TRP A 66 -5.23 -1.67 8.29
N TYR A 67 -4.39 -1.67 7.25
CA TYR A 67 -2.95 -1.45 7.42
C TYR A 67 -2.65 -0.07 8.02
N LYS A 68 -3.27 0.99 7.49
CA LYS A 68 -3.12 2.34 8.02
C LYS A 68 -3.66 2.46 9.45
N PHE A 69 -4.75 1.76 9.77
CA PHE A 69 -5.24 1.66 11.16
C PHE A 69 -4.18 1.08 12.09
N LEU A 70 -3.55 -0.05 11.74
CA LEU A 70 -2.50 -0.68 12.57
C LEU A 70 -1.25 0.19 12.70
N GLU A 71 -0.85 0.87 11.62
CA GLU A 71 0.28 1.80 11.63
C GLU A 71 0.06 2.96 12.61
N GLN A 72 -1.17 3.49 12.65
CA GLN A 72 -1.54 4.57 13.57
C GLN A 72 -1.93 4.08 14.98
N ASN A 73 -2.11 2.76 15.17
CA ASN A 73 -2.54 2.12 16.43
C ASN A 73 -1.68 0.87 16.76
N PRO A 74 -0.36 1.00 16.91
CA PRO A 74 0.53 -0.15 17.07
C PRO A 74 0.23 -0.99 18.33
N GLU A 75 -0.32 -0.37 19.39
CA GLU A 75 -0.63 -1.02 20.67
C GLU A 75 -2.06 -1.60 20.75
N TYR A 76 -2.79 -1.68 19.63
CA TYR A 76 -4.16 -2.19 19.65
C TYR A 76 -4.20 -3.67 20.09
N LYS A 77 -5.01 -3.98 21.12
CA LYS A 77 -5.02 -5.30 21.78
C LYS A 77 -5.48 -6.47 20.89
N GLY A 78 -6.06 -6.20 19.73
CA GLY A 78 -6.54 -7.19 18.75
C GLY A 78 -5.72 -7.26 17.45
N ASN A 79 -4.43 -6.89 17.47
CA ASN A 79 -3.59 -6.86 16.26
C ASN A 79 -3.62 -8.16 15.44
N ARG A 80 -3.63 -9.32 16.11
CA ARG A 80 -3.71 -10.63 15.44
C ARG A 80 -5.02 -10.80 14.66
N ASP A 81 -6.15 -10.48 15.29
CA ASP A 81 -7.47 -10.61 14.65
C ASP A 81 -7.60 -9.64 13.46
N ILE A 82 -6.99 -8.46 13.58
CA ILE A 82 -6.91 -7.50 12.47
C ILE A 82 -6.02 -8.02 11.35
N GLN A 83 -4.88 -8.64 11.64
CA GLN A 83 -4.02 -9.27 10.62
C GLN A 83 -4.75 -10.40 9.88
N ASP A 84 -5.52 -11.21 10.60
CA ASP A 84 -6.35 -12.25 9.99
C ASP A 84 -7.43 -11.62 9.10
N ARG A 85 -8.08 -10.55 9.57
CA ARG A 85 -9.06 -9.79 8.77
C ARG A 85 -8.43 -9.18 7.51
N ILE A 86 -7.26 -8.56 7.64
CA ILE A 86 -6.50 -8.02 6.50
C ILE A 86 -6.25 -9.14 5.49
N THR A 87 -5.77 -10.30 5.94
CA THR A 87 -5.47 -11.44 5.07
C THR A 87 -6.73 -11.94 4.35
N ARG A 88 -7.88 -11.99 5.05
CA ARG A 88 -9.18 -12.32 4.42
C ARG A 88 -9.56 -11.34 3.32
N ILE A 89 -9.46 -10.04 3.61
CA ILE A 89 -9.79 -8.98 2.65
C ILE A 89 -8.83 -9.03 1.46
N GLU A 90 -7.51 -9.18 1.69
CA GLU A 90 -6.52 -9.29 0.60
C GLU A 90 -6.81 -10.48 -0.32
N VAL A 91 -7.20 -11.64 0.24
CA VAL A 91 -7.55 -12.81 -0.57
C VAL A 91 -8.79 -12.55 -1.42
N ASP A 92 -9.82 -11.91 -0.86
CA ASP A 92 -11.02 -11.55 -1.61
C ASP A 92 -10.75 -10.48 -2.67
N GLU A 93 -9.94 -9.46 -2.36
CA GLU A 93 -9.48 -8.43 -3.30
C GLU A 93 -8.69 -9.05 -4.47
N ILE A 94 -7.78 -9.99 -4.18
CA ILE A 94 -7.03 -10.70 -5.21
C ILE A 94 -7.96 -11.57 -6.05
N LEU A 95 -8.76 -12.44 -5.45
CA LEU A 95 -9.62 -13.37 -6.21
C LEU A 95 -10.72 -12.64 -7.01
N GLY A 96 -11.17 -11.47 -6.55
CA GLY A 96 -12.13 -10.64 -7.27
C GLY A 96 -11.52 -9.77 -8.38
N HIS A 97 -10.20 -9.66 -8.46
CA HIS A 97 -9.54 -8.82 -9.46
C HIS A 97 -9.45 -9.52 -10.82
N LYS A 98 -9.82 -8.81 -11.90
CA LYS A 98 -9.86 -9.34 -13.27
C LYS A 98 -8.50 -9.82 -13.80
N ASP A 99 -7.41 -9.24 -13.31
CA ASP A 99 -6.04 -9.54 -13.76
C ASP A 99 -5.36 -10.64 -12.92
N THR A 100 -6.12 -11.32 -12.06
CA THR A 100 -5.60 -12.40 -11.22
C THR A 100 -5.35 -13.66 -12.04
N GLY A 101 -4.11 -14.15 -12.02
CA GLY A 101 -3.72 -15.38 -12.69
C GLY A 101 -4.20 -16.63 -11.94
N ALA A 102 -4.21 -17.76 -12.64
CA ALA A 102 -4.47 -19.05 -12.00
C ALA A 102 -3.28 -19.48 -11.14
N LEU A 103 -3.54 -19.87 -9.89
CA LEU A 103 -2.55 -20.50 -9.02
C LEU A 103 -2.66 -22.03 -9.16
N PRO A 104 -1.55 -22.78 -9.37
CA PRO A 104 -1.61 -24.23 -9.37
C PRO A 104 -2.04 -24.74 -8.00
N GLN A 105 -2.88 -25.77 -7.99
CA GLN A 105 -3.34 -26.44 -6.78
C GLN A 105 -2.23 -27.34 -6.22
N ALA A 106 -2.24 -27.55 -4.91
CA ALA A 106 -1.26 -28.43 -4.29
C ALA A 106 -1.55 -29.91 -4.59
N GLU A 107 -0.49 -30.66 -4.88
CA GLU A 107 -0.55 -32.09 -5.18
C GLU A 107 -0.54 -32.89 -3.88
N ARG A 108 -1.56 -33.73 -3.69
CA ARG A 108 -1.69 -34.58 -2.51
C ARG A 108 -0.61 -35.67 -2.53
N GLN A 109 0.18 -35.74 -1.47
CA GLN A 109 1.27 -36.70 -1.28
C GLN A 109 0.83 -37.95 -0.50
N SER A 110 -0.14 -37.79 0.41
CA SER A 110 -0.68 -38.87 1.24
C SER A 110 -2.20 -38.80 1.31
N SER A 111 -2.85 -39.97 1.23
CA SER A 111 -4.30 -40.10 1.35
C SER A 111 -4.79 -40.15 2.80
N GLN A 112 -3.89 -40.13 3.79
CA GLN A 112 -4.25 -40.21 5.19
C GLN A 112 -5.03 -38.97 5.64
N TYR A 113 -6.22 -39.21 6.18
CA TYR A 113 -7.03 -38.16 6.77
C TYR A 113 -6.42 -37.71 8.10
N SER A 114 -6.27 -36.40 8.26
CA SER A 114 -5.77 -35.76 9.48
C SER A 114 -6.60 -34.50 9.75
N GLU A 115 -6.75 -34.14 11.03
CA GLU A 115 -7.37 -32.87 11.43
C GLU A 115 -6.57 -31.65 10.92
N ASN A 116 -5.25 -31.82 10.78
CA ASN A 116 -4.35 -30.82 10.23
C ASN A 116 -3.74 -31.31 8.92
N SER A 117 -3.69 -30.41 7.95
CA SER A 117 -3.01 -30.60 6.68
C SER A 117 -1.60 -29.99 6.72
N ARG A 118 -0.64 -30.73 6.17
CA ARG A 118 0.73 -30.26 5.96
C ARG A 118 0.87 -29.86 4.49
N VAL A 119 1.20 -28.60 4.23
CA VAL A 119 1.42 -28.09 2.86
C VAL A 119 2.86 -27.65 2.72
N GLU A 120 3.62 -28.35 1.89
CA GLU A 120 4.98 -27.97 1.54
C GLU A 120 4.97 -27.09 0.30
N ILE A 121 5.54 -25.90 0.41
CA ILE A 121 5.54 -24.90 -0.66
C ILE A 121 6.97 -24.58 -1.02
N GLU A 122 7.32 -24.77 -2.28
CA GLU A 122 8.60 -24.35 -2.84
C GLU A 122 8.44 -23.09 -3.71
N ASN A 123 9.23 -22.07 -3.40
CA ASN A 123 9.25 -20.84 -4.18
C ASN A 123 10.34 -20.87 -5.28
N ARG A 124 9.94 -21.20 -6.51
CA ARG A 124 10.76 -21.12 -7.73
C ARG A 124 10.41 -19.92 -8.62
N THR A 125 9.72 -18.91 -8.08
CA THR A 125 9.21 -17.78 -8.89
C THR A 125 10.27 -16.77 -9.33
N GLY A 126 11.44 -16.76 -8.68
CA GLY A 126 12.46 -15.73 -8.92
C GLY A 126 12.28 -14.44 -8.10
N CYS A 127 11.27 -14.39 -7.22
CA CYS A 127 10.98 -13.24 -6.35
C CYS A 127 10.56 -13.71 -4.95
N LEU A 128 10.31 -12.77 -4.03
CA LEU A 128 9.58 -13.06 -2.80
C LEU A 128 8.15 -13.53 -3.14
N LEU A 129 7.76 -14.65 -2.55
CA LEU A 129 6.41 -15.19 -2.66
C LEU A 129 5.65 -14.91 -1.36
N THR A 130 4.53 -14.19 -1.44
CA THR A 130 3.60 -14.04 -0.33
C THR A 130 2.38 -14.91 -0.58
N ILE A 131 2.24 -15.99 0.19
CA ILE A 131 1.11 -16.92 0.12
C ILE A 131 0.12 -16.63 1.25
N ARG A 132 -1.17 -16.70 0.95
CA ARG A 132 -2.28 -16.42 1.85
C ARG A 132 -3.32 -17.54 1.76
N TYR A 133 -3.63 -18.13 2.89
CA TYR A 133 -4.66 -19.16 3.06
C TYR A 133 -5.80 -18.60 3.91
N VAL A 134 -7.03 -18.73 3.42
CA VAL A 134 -8.24 -18.29 4.11
C VAL A 134 -9.30 -19.39 4.04
N GLY A 135 -9.63 -19.97 5.20
CA GLY A 135 -10.62 -21.03 5.34
C GLY A 135 -10.91 -21.31 6.81
N ASN A 136 -10.83 -22.59 7.20
CA ASN A 136 -10.92 -23.07 8.59
C ASN A 136 -9.82 -22.50 9.50
N SER A 137 -8.73 -22.03 8.89
CA SER A 137 -7.70 -21.21 9.53
C SER A 137 -7.28 -20.07 8.58
N VAL A 138 -6.58 -19.07 9.11
CA VAL A 138 -6.00 -17.98 8.31
C VAL A 138 -4.49 -18.02 8.49
N LEU A 139 -3.77 -17.91 7.39
CA LEU A 139 -2.32 -17.88 7.41
C LEU A 139 -1.79 -17.02 6.26
N LYS A 140 -0.83 -16.17 6.57
CA LYS A 140 -0.03 -15.41 5.60
C LYS A 140 1.45 -15.72 5.82
N ARG A 141 2.17 -16.09 4.77
CA ARG A 141 3.60 -16.41 4.84
C ARG A 141 4.36 -15.79 3.67
N ASN A 142 5.53 -15.25 3.97
CA ASN A 142 6.52 -14.86 2.98
C ASN A 142 7.56 -15.96 2.84
N ILE A 143 7.81 -16.40 1.61
CA ILE A 143 8.77 -17.45 1.27
C ILE A 143 9.79 -16.83 0.33
N VAL A 144 11.05 -16.80 0.75
CA VAL A 144 12.15 -16.23 -0.06
C VAL A 144 12.39 -17.11 -1.30
N GLN A 145 12.87 -16.51 -2.38
CA GLN A 145 13.22 -17.23 -3.61
C GLN A 145 14.17 -18.40 -3.34
N GLY A 146 13.90 -19.54 -3.97
CA GLY A 146 14.72 -20.75 -3.87
C GLY A 146 14.60 -21.48 -2.51
N ARG A 147 13.60 -21.13 -1.70
CA ARG A 147 13.34 -21.77 -0.40
C ARG A 147 12.02 -22.52 -0.43
N SER A 148 11.96 -23.54 0.42
CA SER A 148 10.74 -24.28 0.74
C SER A 148 10.32 -23.98 2.16
N GLU A 149 9.01 -23.88 2.39
CA GLU A 149 8.41 -23.72 3.70
C GLU A 149 7.30 -24.75 3.89
N THR A 150 7.19 -25.29 5.11
CA THR A 150 6.09 -26.18 5.48
C THR A 150 5.06 -25.39 6.27
N LEU A 151 3.80 -25.43 5.83
CA LEU A 151 2.66 -24.82 6.51
C LEU A 151 1.79 -25.90 7.14
N TYR A 152 1.22 -25.57 8.30
CA TYR A 152 0.25 -26.41 8.99
C TYR A 152 -1.08 -25.66 9.04
N LEU A 153 -2.11 -26.24 8.45
CA LEU A 153 -3.44 -25.66 8.32
C LEU A 153 -4.46 -26.66 8.85
N LYS A 154 -5.58 -26.19 9.40
CA LYS A 154 -6.70 -27.09 9.70
C LYS A 154 -7.23 -27.69 8.40
N SER A 155 -7.58 -28.96 8.36
CA SER A 155 -8.18 -29.57 7.17
C SER A 155 -9.52 -28.89 6.82
N GLY A 156 -9.80 -28.74 5.54
CA GLY A 156 -11.02 -28.11 5.02
C GLY A 156 -10.82 -27.31 3.74
N TYR A 157 -11.83 -26.52 3.39
CA TYR A 157 -11.85 -25.70 2.19
C TYR A 157 -11.14 -24.36 2.39
N TYR A 158 -10.31 -23.98 1.42
CA TYR A 158 -9.53 -22.75 1.42
C TYR A 158 -9.67 -21.96 0.13
N LYS A 159 -9.78 -20.65 0.28
CA LYS A 159 -9.39 -19.67 -0.73
C LYS A 159 -7.90 -19.42 -0.57
N VAL A 160 -7.16 -19.49 -1.66
CA VAL A 160 -5.71 -19.32 -1.67
C VAL A 160 -5.34 -18.19 -2.63
N ALA A 161 -4.55 -17.25 -2.15
CA ALA A 161 -3.99 -16.19 -2.98
C ALA A 161 -2.47 -16.12 -2.81
N ALA A 162 -1.78 -15.89 -3.92
CA ALA A 162 -0.34 -15.68 -3.93
C ALA A 162 0.00 -14.36 -4.63
N SER A 163 1.01 -13.67 -4.11
CA SER A 163 1.62 -12.51 -4.77
C SER A 163 3.09 -12.81 -5.00
N ALA A 164 3.54 -12.70 -6.25
CA ALA A 164 4.93 -12.87 -6.64
C ALA A 164 5.26 -11.97 -7.83
N CYS A 165 6.42 -11.30 -7.79
CA CYS A 165 6.89 -10.39 -8.84
C CYS A 165 5.82 -9.37 -9.30
N ASN A 166 5.12 -8.71 -8.34
CA ASN A 166 4.04 -7.74 -8.58
C ASN A 166 2.82 -8.29 -9.35
N LYS A 167 2.67 -9.62 -9.43
CA LYS A 167 1.49 -10.28 -9.98
C LYS A 167 0.77 -11.04 -8.89
N ASN A 168 -0.55 -11.13 -9.04
CA ASN A 168 -1.42 -11.85 -8.13
C ASN A 168 -1.99 -13.08 -8.82
N TYR A 169 -2.12 -14.14 -8.03
CA TYR A 169 -2.62 -15.44 -8.45
C TYR A 169 -3.59 -15.95 -7.40
N GLY A 170 -4.59 -16.70 -7.83
CA GLY A 170 -5.57 -17.25 -6.90
C GLY A 170 -6.12 -18.60 -7.35
N THR A 171 -6.58 -19.37 -6.37
CA THR A 171 -7.29 -20.63 -6.56
C THR A 171 -8.13 -20.95 -5.32
N THR A 172 -8.87 -22.05 -5.39
CA THR A 172 -9.49 -22.67 -4.23
C THR A 172 -9.07 -24.12 -4.16
N GLU A 173 -8.89 -24.64 -2.94
CA GLU A 173 -8.49 -26.04 -2.72
C GLU A 173 -9.09 -26.60 -1.43
N ASN A 174 -9.25 -27.92 -1.37
CA ASN A 174 -9.73 -28.64 -0.20
C ASN A 174 -8.59 -29.51 0.35
N LEU A 175 -8.14 -29.20 1.56
CA LEU A 175 -6.97 -29.80 2.18
C LEU A 175 -7.38 -30.84 3.23
N SER A 176 -6.88 -32.06 3.09
CA SER A 176 -7.00 -33.15 4.08
C SER A 176 -5.82 -34.12 3.99
N GLY A 177 -4.73 -33.81 4.69
CA GLY A 177 -3.49 -34.62 4.74
C GLY A 177 -2.26 -33.86 4.25
N ASP A 178 -1.34 -34.55 3.57
CA ASP A 178 -0.07 -33.98 3.11
C ASP A 178 -0.15 -33.54 1.65
N TYR A 179 0.35 -32.35 1.38
CA TYR A 179 0.35 -31.71 0.06
C TYR A 179 1.71 -31.08 -0.23
N SER A 180 2.05 -31.00 -1.52
CA SER A 180 3.24 -30.32 -2.00
C SER A 180 2.90 -29.49 -3.23
N VAL A 181 3.49 -28.30 -3.34
CA VAL A 181 3.34 -27.43 -4.51
C VAL A 181 4.63 -26.65 -4.77
N SER A 182 5.00 -26.57 -6.04
CA SER A 182 6.10 -25.73 -6.51
C SER A 182 5.53 -24.57 -7.32
N TYR A 183 5.78 -23.34 -6.89
CA TYR A 183 5.38 -22.15 -7.62
C TYR A 183 6.51 -21.63 -8.49
N TYR A 184 6.27 -21.53 -9.79
CA TYR A 184 7.21 -21.00 -10.77
C TYR A 184 6.50 -19.99 -11.68
N ILE A 185 7.25 -19.03 -12.21
CA ILE A 185 6.74 -18.13 -13.25
C ILE A 185 7.11 -18.74 -14.59
N THR A 186 6.13 -19.29 -15.31
CA THR A 186 6.30 -19.52 -16.75
C THR A 186 6.24 -18.17 -17.45
N ARG A 187 7.36 -17.78 -18.09
CA ARG A 187 7.30 -16.77 -19.15
C ARG A 187 6.48 -17.38 -20.30
N ARG A 188 5.29 -16.84 -20.54
CA ARG A 188 4.60 -16.98 -21.83
C ARG A 188 4.84 -15.72 -22.63
#